data_AF-A0ABD1XG62-F1
#
_entry.id   AF-A0ABD1XG62-F1
#
_cell.length_a   1.000
_cell.length_b   1.000
_cell.length_c   1.000
_cell.angle_alpha   90.00
_cell.angle_beta   90.00
_cell.angle_gamma   90.00
#
_symmetry.space_group_name_H-M   'P 1'
#
loop_
_entity.id
_entity.type
_entity.pdbx_description
1 polymer ?
#
loop_
_entity_poly.entity_id
_entity_poly.type
_entity_poly.pdbx_seq_one_letter_code
_entity_poly.pdbx_strand_id
1 'polypeptide(L)'
;MSLRRMAQMFVESTGGKFILRVEDTDLERSTRQSEEVVIQDLKWLGLEWDEGPNIGGEYGPYRQSECNEIYQQYVENLLKSGNVDRCSCSDEELEAVREECKAKNLPPKYMGQWASASDAEIEAELAKGTPFTYRFRVPQEGFVTINNLIKGKVSAWKQLSF
;
A
#
# COMPACT_ATOMS: atom_id res chain seq x y z
N MET A 1 30.48 13.32 -15.39
CA MET A 1 29.62 13.26 -14.17
C MET A 1 28.65 12.10 -14.35
N SER A 2 28.98 10.92 -13.80
CA SER A 2 28.08 9.77 -13.84
C SER A 2 27.08 9.89 -12.71
N LEU A 3 25.88 10.40 -13.00
CA LEU A 3 24.76 10.28 -12.07
C LEU A 3 24.41 8.80 -11.97
N ARG A 4 24.49 8.23 -10.78
CA ARG A 4 24.33 6.80 -10.52
C ARG A 4 22.90 6.37 -10.84
N ARG A 5 22.70 5.64 -11.95
CA ARG A 5 21.43 5.01 -12.35
C ARG A 5 21.32 3.59 -11.78
N MET A 6 21.23 3.47 -10.46
CA MET A 6 21.38 2.16 -9.77
C MET A 6 20.45 1.06 -10.30
N ALA A 7 19.18 1.37 -10.55
CA ALA A 7 18.21 0.39 -11.07
C ALA A 7 18.57 -0.07 -12.49
N GLN A 8 18.95 0.86 -13.38
CA GLN A 8 19.34 0.54 -14.74
C GLN A 8 20.65 -0.27 -14.78
N MET A 9 21.65 0.09 -13.99
CA MET A 9 22.90 -0.67 -13.86
C MET A 9 22.66 -2.10 -13.33
N PHE A 10 21.74 -2.24 -12.38
CA PHE A 10 21.36 -3.56 -11.86
C PHE A 10 20.74 -4.42 -12.96
N VAL A 11 19.86 -3.85 -13.78
CA VAL A 11 19.28 -4.54 -14.95
C VAL A 11 20.35 -4.91 -15.98
N GLU A 12 21.24 -3.99 -16.35
CA GLU A 12 22.34 -4.23 -17.30
C GLU A 12 23.26 -5.38 -16.86
N SER A 13 23.52 -5.48 -15.56
CA SER A 13 24.36 -6.56 -15.00
C SER A 13 23.67 -7.91 -14.87
N THR A 14 22.33 -7.95 -14.93
CA THR A 14 21.53 -9.18 -14.73
C THR A 14 20.78 -9.63 -15.98
N GLY A 15 20.71 -8.79 -17.02
CA GLY A 15 19.89 -9.05 -18.21
C GLY A 15 18.38 -8.95 -17.94
N GLY A 16 17.98 -8.20 -16.91
CA GLY A 16 16.58 -8.02 -16.53
C GLY A 16 15.83 -7.01 -17.40
N LYS A 17 14.65 -6.58 -16.92
CA LYS A 17 13.90 -5.44 -17.46
C LYS A 17 13.77 -4.34 -16.41
N PHE A 18 13.84 -3.08 -16.82
CA PHE A 18 13.54 -1.91 -16.00
C PHE A 18 12.11 -1.43 -16.26
N ILE A 19 11.28 -1.36 -15.22
CA ILE A 19 9.85 -1.04 -15.34
C ILE A 19 9.56 0.26 -14.59
N LEU A 20 8.89 1.20 -15.25
CA LEU A 20 8.35 2.39 -14.62
C LEU A 20 6.88 2.18 -14.26
N ARG A 21 6.53 2.35 -12.98
CA ARG A 21 5.16 2.27 -12.47
C ARG A 21 4.80 3.57 -11.75
N VAL A 22 3.63 4.11 -12.03
CA VAL A 22 3.10 5.33 -11.43
C VAL A 22 2.21 4.97 -10.25
N GLU A 23 2.58 5.44 -9.06
CA GLU A 23 1.86 5.21 -7.79
C GLU A 23 0.85 6.34 -7.52
N ASP A 24 -0.16 6.49 -8.39
CA ASP A 24 -1.16 7.57 -8.37
C ASP A 24 -2.47 7.19 -7.65
N THR A 25 -2.39 6.36 -6.61
CA THR A 25 -3.57 5.90 -5.85
C THR A 25 -4.18 6.99 -4.96
N ASP A 26 -3.41 8.03 -4.64
CA ASP A 26 -3.88 9.22 -3.95
C ASP A 26 -4.17 10.33 -4.97
N LEU A 27 -5.42 10.39 -5.43
CA LEU A 27 -5.86 11.30 -6.49
C LEU A 27 -5.80 12.79 -6.09
N GLU A 28 -5.88 13.11 -4.80
CA GLU A 28 -5.77 14.49 -4.32
C GLU A 28 -4.34 15.01 -4.45
N ARG A 29 -3.35 14.13 -4.26
CA ARG A 29 -1.93 14.47 -4.34
C ARG A 29 -1.26 14.11 -5.67
N SER A 30 -1.94 13.37 -6.54
CA SER A 30 -1.38 12.85 -7.79
C SER A 30 -2.08 13.45 -9.00
N THR A 31 -1.43 14.42 -9.66
CA THR A 31 -1.95 15.00 -10.91
C THR A 31 -1.25 14.42 -12.12
N ARG A 32 -1.94 14.38 -13.27
CA ARG A 32 -1.34 14.00 -14.55
C ARG A 32 -0.15 14.88 -14.94
N GLN A 33 -0.21 16.16 -14.60
CA GLN A 33 0.92 17.07 -14.81
C GLN A 33 2.14 16.68 -13.99
N SER A 34 1.96 16.29 -12.72
CA SER A 34 3.06 15.80 -11.87
C SER A 34 3.68 14.53 -12.43
N GLU A 35 2.87 13.59 -12.93
CA GLU A 35 3.34 12.38 -13.62
C GLU A 35 4.21 12.72 -14.84
N GLU A 36 3.72 13.62 -15.72
CA GLU A 36 4.42 14.03 -16.94
C GLU A 36 5.78 14.66 -16.64
N VAL A 37 5.85 15.55 -15.64
CA VAL A 37 7.12 16.18 -15.21
C VAL A 37 8.11 15.11 -14.73
N VAL A 38 7.67 14.17 -13.89
CA VAL A 38 8.54 13.07 -13.42
C VAL A 38 9.03 12.22 -14.59
N ILE A 39 8.18 11.87 -15.54
CA ILE A 39 8.57 11.10 -16.74
C ILE A 39 9.61 11.88 -17.58
N GLN A 40 9.42 13.18 -17.76
CA GLN A 40 10.35 14.04 -18.48
C GLN A 40 11.70 14.14 -17.77
N ASP A 41 11.70 14.35 -16.45
CA ASP A 41 12.92 14.43 -15.64
C ASP A 41 13.71 13.12 -15.70
N LEU A 42 13.04 11.96 -15.59
CA LEU A 42 13.69 10.66 -15.70
C LEU A 42 14.33 10.46 -17.09
N LYS A 43 13.65 10.84 -18.17
CA LYS A 43 14.21 10.81 -19.52
C LYS A 43 15.36 11.79 -19.70
N TRP A 44 15.27 12.99 -19.12
CA TRP A 44 16.35 13.97 -19.14
C TRP A 44 17.60 13.46 -18.42
N LEU A 45 17.41 12.71 -17.33
CA LEU A 45 18.46 11.96 -16.64
C LEU A 45 18.96 10.75 -17.46
N GLY A 46 18.33 10.45 -18.59
CA GLY A 46 18.58 9.37 -19.54
C GLY A 46 18.22 7.98 -19.01
N LEU A 47 17.29 7.90 -18.06
CA LEU A 47 16.69 6.64 -17.64
C LEU A 47 15.65 6.22 -18.67
N GLU A 48 15.88 5.08 -19.30
CA GLU A 48 14.98 4.44 -20.24
C GLU A 48 14.48 3.15 -19.61
N TRP A 49 13.16 2.90 -19.68
CA TRP A 49 12.51 1.70 -19.18
C TRP A 49 12.00 0.84 -20.32
N ASP A 50 11.96 -0.48 -20.09
CA ASP A 50 11.46 -1.49 -21.03
C ASP A 50 9.94 -1.58 -21.01
N GLU A 51 9.32 -1.26 -19.87
CA GLU A 51 7.87 -1.23 -19.71
C GLU A 51 7.45 -0.02 -18.87
N GLY A 52 6.32 0.61 -19.18
CA GLY A 52 5.86 1.76 -18.41
C GLY A 52 4.64 2.51 -18.96
N PRO A 53 4.21 3.57 -18.27
CA PRO A 53 2.93 4.26 -18.50
C PRO A 53 2.79 4.90 -19.90
N ASN A 54 3.91 5.21 -20.56
CA ASN A 54 3.96 5.86 -21.88
C ASN A 54 4.38 4.93 -23.02
N ILE A 55 4.86 3.71 -22.74
CA ILE A 55 5.31 2.75 -23.76
C ILE A 55 4.55 1.41 -23.72
N GLY A 56 3.72 1.19 -22.69
CA GLY A 56 3.05 -0.08 -22.47
C GLY A 56 4.02 -1.16 -22.00
N GLY A 57 3.64 -2.42 -22.20
CA GLY A 57 4.37 -3.58 -21.74
C GLY A 57 3.41 -4.74 -21.45
N GLU A 58 3.97 -5.87 -21.02
CA GLU A 58 3.23 -7.12 -20.84
C GLU A 58 2.29 -7.08 -19.61
N TYR A 59 2.67 -6.31 -18.58
CA TYR A 59 1.99 -6.27 -17.27
C TYR A 59 1.22 -4.98 -17.03
N GLY A 60 0.87 -4.26 -18.10
CA GLY A 60 0.04 -3.06 -17.99
C GLY A 60 -1.35 -3.34 -17.38
N PRO A 61 -2.03 -2.32 -16.84
CA PRO A 61 -1.65 -0.91 -16.86
C PRO A 61 -0.57 -0.55 -15.84
N TYR A 62 0.26 0.45 -16.15
CA TYR A 62 1.39 0.90 -15.32
C TYR A 62 1.04 2.09 -14.40
N ARG A 63 -0.24 2.45 -14.32
CA ARG A 63 -0.77 3.45 -13.39
C ARG A 63 -1.70 2.74 -12.43
N GLN A 64 -1.42 2.90 -11.15
CA GLN A 64 -2.16 2.18 -10.12
C GLN A 64 -3.63 2.63 -10.05
N SER A 65 -3.94 3.88 -10.42
CA SER A 65 -5.34 4.35 -10.58
C SER A 65 -6.16 3.56 -11.61
N GLU A 66 -5.48 2.93 -12.59
CA GLU A 66 -6.09 2.12 -13.64
C GLU A 66 -6.20 0.63 -13.26
N CYS A 67 -5.71 0.23 -12.09
CA CYS A 67 -5.64 -1.17 -11.63
C CYS A 67 -6.79 -1.58 -10.67
N ASN A 68 -7.85 -0.78 -10.54
CA ASN A 68 -8.91 -1.01 -9.53
C ASN A 68 -9.56 -2.39 -9.60
N GLU A 69 -9.84 -2.91 -10.81
CA GLU A 69 -10.41 -4.24 -10.98
C GLU A 69 -9.50 -5.34 -10.41
N ILE A 70 -8.19 -5.20 -10.61
CA ILE A 70 -7.18 -6.14 -10.09
C ILE A 70 -7.19 -6.10 -8.56
N TYR A 71 -7.21 -4.91 -7.96
CA TYR A 71 -7.23 -4.78 -6.50
C TYR A 71 -8.49 -5.36 -5.87
N GLN A 72 -9.65 -5.15 -6.50
CA GLN A 72 -10.91 -5.71 -6.02
C GLN A 72 -10.85 -7.24 -5.97
N GLN A 73 -10.34 -7.89 -7.01
CA GLN A 73 -10.15 -9.34 -7.04
C GLN A 73 -9.25 -9.83 -5.90
N TYR A 74 -8.11 -9.16 -5.66
CA TYR A 74 -7.21 -9.55 -4.57
C TYR A 74 -7.83 -9.30 -3.19
N VAL A 75 -8.54 -8.19 -3.00
CA VAL A 75 -9.25 -7.90 -1.75
C VAL A 75 -10.32 -8.96 -1.46
N GLU A 76 -11.08 -9.39 -2.46
CA GLU A 76 -12.04 -10.49 -2.30
C GLU A 76 -11.38 -11.79 -1.84
N ASN A 77 -10.22 -12.14 -2.42
CA ASN A 77 -9.46 -13.31 -1.99
C ASN A 77 -8.94 -13.18 -0.56
N LEU A 78 -8.51 -11.98 -0.17
CA LEU A 78 -8.03 -11.69 1.19
C LEU A 78 -9.16 -11.72 2.22
N LEU A 79 -10.36 -11.24 1.87
CA LEU A 79 -11.55 -11.35 2.70
C LEU A 79 -11.96 -12.81 2.89
N LYS A 80 -12.04 -13.59 1.81
CA LYS A 80 -12.40 -15.02 1.86
C LYS A 80 -11.41 -15.84 2.69
N SER A 81 -10.14 -15.44 2.71
CA SER A 81 -9.09 -16.08 3.52
C SER A 81 -8.95 -15.53 4.94
N GLY A 82 -9.78 -14.56 5.34
CA GLY A 82 -9.77 -13.97 6.69
C GLY A 82 -8.53 -13.11 6.99
N ASN A 83 -7.83 -12.63 5.96
CA ASN A 83 -6.63 -11.81 6.08
C ASN A 83 -6.92 -10.30 6.06
N VAL A 84 -8.16 -9.93 5.73
CA VAL A 84 -8.64 -8.55 5.68
C VAL A 84 -10.04 -8.51 6.30
N ASP A 85 -10.34 -7.44 7.00
CA ASP A 85 -11.65 -7.16 7.59
C ASP A 85 -12.23 -5.86 7.02
N ARG A 86 -13.56 -5.74 6.99
CA ARG A 86 -14.25 -4.49 6.68
C ARG A 86 -14.36 -3.65 7.95
N CYS A 87 -14.00 -2.38 7.86
CA CYS A 87 -14.05 -1.44 8.96
C CYS A 87 -14.91 -0.24 8.56
N SER A 88 -16.02 -0.07 9.26
CA SER A 88 -16.95 1.06 9.10
C SER A 88 -16.69 2.16 10.15
N CYS A 89 -15.48 2.24 10.70
CA CYS A 89 -15.15 3.30 11.64
C CYS A 89 -15.23 4.67 10.95
N SER A 90 -15.86 5.63 11.61
CA SER A 90 -15.87 7.01 11.15
C SER A 90 -14.53 7.69 11.40
N ASP A 91 -14.28 8.79 10.70
CA ASP A 91 -13.06 9.57 10.93
C ASP A 91 -13.01 10.15 12.35
N GLU A 92 -14.16 10.52 12.92
CA GLU A 92 -14.27 10.98 14.31
C GLU A 92 -13.90 9.89 15.32
N GLU A 93 -14.33 8.64 15.10
CA GLU A 93 -13.96 7.52 15.96
C GLU A 93 -12.46 7.24 15.89
N LEU A 94 -11.88 7.30 14.68
CA LEU A 94 -10.44 7.13 14.49
C LEU A 94 -9.63 8.26 15.13
N GLU A 95 -10.14 9.49 15.09
CA GLU A 95 -9.48 10.65 15.71
C GLU A 95 -9.57 10.60 17.24
N ALA A 96 -10.70 10.18 17.80
CA ALA A 96 -10.84 9.98 19.25
C ALA A 96 -9.81 8.96 19.77
N VAL A 97 -9.58 7.86 19.04
CA VAL A 97 -8.56 6.85 19.38
C VAL A 97 -7.15 7.46 19.32
N ARG A 98 -6.86 8.31 18.32
CA ARG A 98 -5.56 8.98 18.22
C ARG A 98 -5.30 9.91 19.38
N GLU A 99 -6.28 10.73 19.76
CA GLU A 99 -6.15 11.65 20.90
C GLU A 99 -6.05 10.89 22.23
N GLU A 100 -6.72 9.75 22.39
CA GLU A 100 -6.53 8.87 23.56
C GLU A 100 -5.11 8.30 23.63
N CYS A 101 -4.58 7.76 22.53
CA CYS A 101 -3.20 7.29 22.47
C CYS A 101 -2.21 8.41 22.83
N LYS A 102 -2.41 9.59 22.27
CA LYS A 102 -1.59 10.78 22.51
C LYS A 102 -1.65 11.23 23.97
N ALA A 103 -2.83 11.26 24.59
CA ALA A 103 -2.98 11.58 26.01
C ALA A 103 -2.22 10.58 26.91
N LYS A 104 -2.07 9.33 26.45
CA LYS A 104 -1.30 8.27 27.11
C LYS A 104 0.17 8.23 26.69
N ASN A 105 0.65 9.14 25.84
CA ASN A 105 1.98 9.09 25.21
C ASN A 105 2.29 7.76 24.49
N LEU A 106 1.25 7.10 23.98
CA LEU A 106 1.35 5.87 23.20
C LEU A 106 1.34 6.19 21.70
N PRO A 107 2.02 5.37 20.86
CA PRO A 107 1.92 5.52 19.42
C PRO A 107 0.48 5.28 18.96
N PRO A 108 -0.05 6.10 18.01
CA PRO A 108 -1.40 5.91 17.51
C PRO A 108 -1.52 4.56 16.82
N LYS A 109 -2.48 3.75 17.27
CA LYS A 109 -2.73 2.40 16.76
C LYS A 109 -4.21 2.22 16.51
N TYR A 110 -4.56 1.69 15.33
CA TYR A 110 -5.92 1.20 15.09
C TYR A 110 -6.15 -0.05 15.94
N MET A 111 -7.19 -0.02 16.78
CA MET A 111 -7.42 -1.02 17.81
C MET A 111 -8.22 -2.24 17.33
N GLY A 112 -8.68 -2.24 16.08
CA GLY A 112 -9.39 -3.39 15.52
C GLY A 112 -10.86 -3.45 15.94
N GLN A 113 -11.53 -2.31 16.05
CA GLN A 113 -12.94 -2.19 16.48
C GLN A 113 -13.86 -3.12 15.69
N TRP A 114 -13.62 -3.27 14.39
CA TRP A 114 -14.36 -4.15 13.48
C TRP A 114 -13.69 -5.51 13.22
N ALA A 115 -12.51 -5.78 13.80
CA ALA A 115 -11.75 -6.99 13.50
C ALA A 115 -12.41 -8.27 14.04
N SER A 116 -13.31 -8.13 15.01
CA SER A 116 -14.10 -9.23 15.60
C SER A 116 -15.60 -9.12 15.30
N ALA A 117 -16.00 -8.23 14.39
CA ALA A 117 -17.40 -8.11 13.99
C ALA A 117 -17.88 -9.41 13.34
N SER A 118 -19.08 -9.84 13.69
CA SER A 118 -19.76 -10.97 13.08
C SER A 118 -20.27 -10.61 11.68
N ASP A 119 -20.49 -11.62 10.84
CA ASP A 119 -21.07 -11.43 9.51
C ASP A 119 -22.42 -10.69 9.58
N ALA A 120 -23.21 -10.94 10.61
CA ALA A 120 -24.50 -10.26 10.83
C ALA A 120 -24.34 -8.76 11.11
N GLU A 121 -23.33 -8.35 11.89
CA GLU A 121 -23.05 -6.94 12.17
C GLU A 121 -22.53 -6.23 10.92
N ILE A 122 -21.68 -6.90 10.14
CA ILE A 122 -21.16 -6.38 8.88
C ILE A 122 -22.31 -6.16 7.88
N GLU A 123 -23.15 -7.18 7.67
CA GLU A 123 -24.30 -7.08 6.75
C GLU A 123 -25.30 -6.00 7.18
N ALA A 124 -25.52 -5.84 8.50
CA ALA A 124 -26.39 -4.79 9.02
C ALA A 124 -25.85 -3.38 8.71
N GLU A 125 -24.54 -3.15 8.77
CA GLU A 125 -23.95 -1.86 8.38
C GLU A 125 -23.94 -1.66 6.86
N LEU A 126 -23.66 -2.71 6.09
CA LEU A 126 -23.72 -2.63 4.63
C LEU A 126 -25.13 -2.29 4.15
N ALA A 127 -26.17 -2.83 4.79
CA ALA A 127 -27.57 -2.53 4.50
C ALA A 127 -27.95 -1.06 4.77
N LYS A 128 -27.24 -0.37 5.68
CA LYS A 128 -27.42 1.06 5.94
C LYS A 128 -26.74 1.94 4.89
N GLY A 129 -25.89 1.37 4.04
CA GLY A 129 -25.05 2.12 3.10
C GLY A 129 -23.87 2.82 3.79
N THR A 130 -23.49 2.40 5.00
CA THR A 130 -22.36 2.97 5.72
C THR A 130 -21.06 2.72 4.93
N PRO A 131 -20.25 3.76 4.64
CA PRO A 131 -18.96 3.58 4.00
C PRO A 131 -18.04 2.73 4.86
N PHE A 132 -17.17 1.95 4.21
CA PHE A 132 -16.20 1.13 4.92
C PHE A 132 -14.85 1.11 4.19
N THR A 133 -13.81 0.73 4.93
CA THR A 133 -12.47 0.49 4.42
C THR A 133 -12.06 -0.95 4.66
N TYR A 134 -11.15 -1.46 3.83
CA TYR A 134 -10.52 -2.76 4.04
C TYR A 134 -9.27 -2.59 4.91
N ARG A 135 -9.14 -3.40 5.95
CA ARG A 135 -7.98 -3.38 6.85
C ARG A 135 -7.35 -4.76 6.94
N PHE A 136 -6.03 -4.83 6.77
CA PHE A 136 -5.29 -6.08 6.98
C PHE A 136 -5.40 -6.54 8.42
N ARG A 137 -5.69 -7.83 8.60
CA ARG A 137 -5.63 -8.50 9.89
C ARG A 137 -4.18 -8.82 10.21
N VAL A 138 -3.57 -7.97 11.02
CA VAL A 138 -2.19 -8.18 11.46
C VAL A 138 -2.19 -8.95 12.78
N PRO A 139 -1.51 -10.12 12.87
CA PRO A 139 -1.39 -10.88 14.11
C PRO A 139 -0.96 -10.00 15.30
N GLN A 140 -1.49 -10.27 16.49
CA GLN A 140 -1.15 -9.49 17.70
C GLN A 140 0.16 -9.95 18.34
N GLU A 141 0.56 -11.19 18.09
CA GLU A 141 1.75 -11.81 18.66
C GLU A 141 2.66 -12.37 17.57
N GLY A 142 3.92 -12.61 17.94
CA GLY A 142 4.94 -13.16 17.07
C GLY A 142 5.82 -12.12 16.41
N PHE A 143 6.58 -12.59 15.42
CA PHE A 143 7.63 -11.82 14.76
C PHE A 143 7.48 -11.92 13.26
N VAL A 144 7.64 -10.79 12.59
CA VAL A 144 7.87 -10.77 11.15
C VAL A 144 9.36 -10.58 10.94
N THR A 145 9.97 -11.52 10.21
CA THR A 145 11.37 -11.46 9.83
C THR A 145 11.46 -11.28 8.33
N ILE A 146 12.14 -10.23 7.90
CA ILE A 146 12.37 -9.88 6.50
C ILE A 146 13.86 -10.02 6.23
N ASN A 147 14.22 -10.85 5.25
CA ASN A 147 15.59 -10.92 4.74
C ASN A 147 15.78 -9.81 3.72
N ASN A 148 16.38 -8.70 4.14
CA ASN A 148 16.65 -7.56 3.28
C ASN A 148 18.08 -7.65 2.71
N LEU A 149 18.25 -7.42 1.41
CA LEU A 149 19.55 -7.54 0.74
C LEU A 149 20.61 -6.57 1.29
N ILE A 150 20.21 -5.37 1.73
CA ILE A 150 21.12 -4.32 2.19
C ILE A 150 21.30 -4.40 3.71
N LYS A 151 20.20 -4.54 4.46
CA LYS A 151 20.21 -4.52 5.93
C LYS A 151 20.39 -5.90 6.57
N GLY A 152 20.44 -6.97 5.78
CA GLY A 152 20.43 -8.35 6.28
C GLY A 152 19.07 -8.73 6.88
N LYS A 153 19.10 -9.64 7.86
CA LYS A 153 17.89 -10.12 8.54
C LYS A 153 17.34 -9.03 9.47
N VAL A 154 16.18 -8.48 9.13
CA VAL A 154 15.46 -7.50 9.95
C VAL A 154 14.26 -8.19 10.58
N SER A 155 14.23 -8.26 11.90
CA SER A 155 13.08 -8.78 12.65
C SER A 155 12.40 -7.63 13.38
N ALA A 156 11.10 -7.46 13.16
CA ALA A 156 10.28 -6.54 13.94
C ALA A 156 9.49 -7.33 14.99
N TRP A 157 9.71 -6.98 16.26
CA TRP A 157 8.86 -7.37 17.39
C TRP A 157 7.54 -6.60 17.29
N LYS A 158 6.40 -7.26 17.52
CA LYS A 158 5.14 -6.57 17.79
C LYS A 158 4.78 -6.82 19.26
N GLN A 159 5.32 -6.01 20.16
CA GLN A 159 4.95 -6.07 21.57
C GLN A 159 3.63 -5.31 21.76
N LEU A 160 2.66 -5.93 22.43
CA LEU A 160 1.63 -5.21 23.18
C LEU A 160 2.35 -4.51 24.33
N SER A 161 2.79 -3.27 24.11
CA SER A 161 3.11 -2.36 25.20
C SER A 161 1.80 -1.68 25.60
N PHE A 162 1.28 -2.07 26.76
CA PHE A 162 0.19 -1.39 27.45
C PHE A 162 0.58 0.05 27.80
#